data_AF-A0AAJ2WEG9-F1
#
_entry.id   AF-A0AAJ2WEG9-F1
#
_cell.length_a   1.000
_cell.length_b   1.000
_cell.length_c   1.000
_cell.angle_alpha   90.00
_cell.angle_beta   90.00
_cell.angle_gamma   90.00
#
_symmetry.space_group_name_H-M   'P 1'
#
loop_
_entity.id
_entity.type
_entity.pdbx_description
1 polymer ?
#
loop_
_entity_poly.entity_id
_entity_poly.type
_entity_poly.pdbx_seq_one_letter_code
_entity_poly.pdbx_strand_id
1 'polypeptide(L)'
;MNKEDLLTLWEGINWEKHVSGIYFLGQYLNKDINIHFTGYCEQDLLLLSDDLMFSLYRNLDHLDKKAQKVIHDNLPDLADSVLELSELILDKSGSYGEFALGYDAGESPAGSLYLLVKFDKQFQADRELVYEIY
;
A
#
# COMPACT_ATOMS: atom_id res chain seq x y z
N MET A 1 12.93 -6.19 9.47
CA MET A 1 12.64 -5.18 10.52
C MET A 1 11.72 -5.77 11.60
N ASN A 2 11.91 -5.41 12.87
CA ASN A 2 10.96 -5.78 13.93
C ASN A 2 9.79 -4.77 14.01
N LYS A 3 8.84 -5.01 14.92
CA LYS A 3 7.69 -4.13 15.15
C LYS A 3 8.11 -2.69 15.48
N GLU A 4 9.01 -2.53 16.44
CA GLU A 4 9.45 -1.22 16.93
C GLU A 4 10.13 -0.40 15.82
N ASP A 5 10.94 -1.05 14.98
CA ASP A 5 11.59 -0.41 13.84
C ASP A 5 10.56 0.08 12.82
N LEU A 6 9.53 -0.73 12.52
CA LEU A 6 8.47 -0.38 11.58
C LEU A 6 7.62 0.78 12.11
N LEU A 7 7.20 0.73 13.38
CA LEU A 7 6.46 1.82 14.00
C LEU A 7 7.31 3.10 14.10
N THR A 8 8.62 2.99 14.27
CA THR A 8 9.50 4.16 14.27
C THR A 8 9.64 4.76 12.88
N LEU A 9 9.84 3.92 11.84
CA LEU A 9 10.00 4.37 10.46
C LEU A 9 8.77 5.11 9.94
N TRP A 10 7.58 4.60 10.26
CA TRP A 10 6.31 5.10 9.76
C TRP A 10 5.56 5.94 10.79
N GLU A 11 6.19 6.36 11.89
CA GLU A 11 5.52 7.07 12.99
C GLU A 11 4.20 6.40 13.42
N GLY A 12 4.20 5.07 13.42
CA GLY A 12 2.99 4.25 13.42
C GLY A 12 2.41 4.01 14.80
N ILE A 13 1.11 3.74 14.81
CA ILE A 13 0.29 3.40 15.98
C ILE A 13 -0.67 2.24 15.66
N ASN A 14 -1.42 1.78 16.67
CA ASN A 14 -2.47 0.77 16.50
C ASN A 14 -1.98 -0.53 15.85
N TRP A 15 -0.87 -1.09 16.34
CA TRP A 15 -0.36 -2.37 15.86
C TRP A 15 -1.32 -3.52 16.19
N GLU A 16 -1.88 -4.11 15.15
CA GLU A 16 -2.79 -5.24 15.21
C GLU A 16 -2.16 -6.47 14.59
N LYS A 17 -2.40 -7.62 15.23
CA LYS A 17 -1.93 -8.92 14.78
C LYS A 17 -3.10 -9.87 14.72
N HIS A 18 -3.39 -10.36 13.53
CA HIS A 18 -4.45 -11.31 13.24
C HIS A 18 -3.86 -12.54 12.56
N VAL A 19 -4.68 -13.60 12.41
CA VAL A 19 -4.29 -14.78 11.63
C VAL A 19 -4.12 -14.43 10.15
N SER A 20 -4.85 -13.42 9.67
CA SER A 20 -4.79 -12.94 8.29
C SER A 20 -3.58 -12.06 7.99
N GLY A 21 -2.85 -11.56 8.99
CA GLY A 21 -1.72 -10.66 8.79
C GLY A 21 -1.50 -9.70 9.95
N ILE A 22 -0.62 -8.72 9.70
CA ILE A 22 -0.29 -7.65 10.62
C ILE A 22 -0.66 -6.31 9.98
N TYR A 23 -1.26 -5.42 10.77
CA TYR A 23 -1.80 -4.16 10.28
C TYR A 23 -1.50 -3.07 11.29
N PHE A 24 -1.20 -1.86 10.82
CA PHE A 24 -1.08 -0.69 11.67
C PHE A 24 -1.30 0.59 10.88
N LEU A 25 -1.61 1.67 11.58
CA LEU A 25 -1.71 3.00 11.00
C LEU A 25 -0.33 3.65 11.04
N GLY A 26 0.23 3.97 9.88
CA GLY A 26 1.43 4.78 9.73
C GLY A 26 1.09 6.23 9.40
N GLN A 27 2.10 7.09 9.44
CA GLN A 27 2.04 8.47 8.99
C GLN A 27 3.22 8.76 8.06
N TYR A 28 2.93 9.48 6.97
CA TYR A 28 3.92 9.95 6.01
C TYR A 28 3.59 11.38 5.60
N LEU A 29 4.53 12.31 5.80
CA LEU A 29 4.35 13.74 5.50
C LEU A 29 3.07 14.34 6.12
N ASN A 30 2.71 13.94 7.34
CA ASN A 30 1.48 14.31 8.07
C ASN A 30 0.17 13.77 7.47
N LYS A 31 0.24 12.73 6.64
CA LYS A 31 -0.92 11.98 6.15
C LYS A 31 -0.91 10.59 6.74
N ASP A 32 -2.08 10.12 7.15
CA ASP A 32 -2.22 8.78 7.68
C ASP A 32 -2.29 7.78 6.52
N ILE A 33 -1.61 6.65 6.67
CA ILE A 33 -1.58 5.55 5.70
C ILE A 33 -1.73 4.22 6.42
N ASN A 34 -2.66 3.39 5.98
CA ASN A 34 -2.78 2.04 6.53
C ASN A 34 -1.70 1.14 5.94
N ILE A 35 -0.95 0.46 6.78
CA ILE A 35 0.13 -0.44 6.35
C ILE A 35 -0.28 -1.87 6.66
N HIS A 36 -0.41 -2.65 5.60
CA HIS A 36 -0.92 -4.01 5.64
C HIS A 36 0.18 -5.00 5.26
N PHE A 37 0.51 -5.90 6.17
CA PHE A 37 1.35 -7.07 5.91
C PHE A 37 0.45 -8.32 5.89
N THR A 38 -0.28 -8.50 4.79
CA THR A 38 -1.25 -9.58 4.61
C THR A 38 -0.54 -10.93 4.51
N GLY A 39 -0.97 -11.89 5.33
CA GLY A 39 -0.40 -13.23 5.43
C GLY A 39 0.95 -13.31 6.16
N TYR A 40 1.50 -12.19 6.64
CA TYR A 40 2.75 -12.17 7.40
C TYR A 40 2.51 -12.38 8.90
N CYS A 41 3.44 -13.07 9.55
CA CYS A 41 3.63 -12.98 10.99
C CYS A 41 4.90 -12.19 11.33
N GLU A 42 5.11 -11.86 12.62
CA GLU A 42 6.28 -11.09 13.07
C GLU A 42 7.60 -11.79 12.72
N GLN A 43 7.66 -13.12 12.73
CA GLN A 43 8.87 -13.84 12.30
C GLN A 43 9.17 -13.62 10.82
N ASP A 44 8.16 -13.50 9.97
CA ASP A 44 8.36 -13.20 8.56
C ASP A 44 8.86 -11.76 8.36
N LEU A 45 8.38 -10.79 9.15
CA LEU A 45 8.81 -9.39 9.08
C LEU A 45 10.30 -9.22 9.43
N LEU A 46 10.83 -10.06 10.31
CA LEU A 46 12.27 -10.11 10.61
C LEU A 46 13.10 -10.56 9.40
N LEU A 47 12.51 -11.33 8.49
CA LEU A 47 13.15 -11.80 7.25
C LEU A 47 12.94 -10.84 6.08
N LEU A 48 11.98 -9.92 6.16
CA LEU A 48 11.84 -8.84 5.18
C LEU A 48 13.07 -7.95 5.22
N SER A 49 13.55 -7.60 4.03
CA SER A 49 14.69 -6.74 3.85
C SER A 49 14.42 -5.36 4.47
N ASP A 50 15.27 -4.94 5.40
CA ASP A 50 15.22 -3.58 5.95
C ASP A 50 15.36 -2.54 4.82
N ASP A 51 16.21 -2.83 3.82
CA ASP A 51 16.39 -1.98 2.65
C ASP A 51 15.10 -1.79 1.84
N LEU A 52 14.22 -2.80 1.78
CA LEU A 52 12.92 -2.67 1.11
C LEU A 52 12.06 -1.61 1.80
N MET A 53 11.87 -1.72 3.11
CA MET A 53 11.01 -0.80 3.86
C MET A 53 11.53 0.63 3.87
N PHE A 54 12.84 0.82 4.06
CA PHE A 54 13.45 2.15 3.93
C PHE A 54 13.33 2.71 2.51
N SER A 55 13.42 1.84 1.50
CA SER A 55 13.27 2.27 0.11
C SER A 55 11.82 2.65 -0.23
N LEU A 56 10.83 1.92 0.29
CA LEU A 56 9.41 2.28 0.19
C LEU A 56 9.16 3.65 0.82
N TYR A 57 9.58 3.84 2.08
CA TYR A 57 9.42 5.11 2.78
C TYR A 57 10.06 6.29 2.02
N ARG A 58 11.30 6.14 1.56
CA ARG A 58 12.01 7.22 0.85
C ARG A 58 11.44 7.54 -0.52
N ASN A 59 10.82 6.58 -1.20
CA ASN A 59 10.33 6.74 -2.56
C ASN A 59 8.81 6.86 -2.66
N LEU A 60 8.08 6.91 -1.54
CA LEU A 60 6.63 6.80 -1.54
C LEU A 60 5.95 7.86 -2.43
N ASP A 61 6.37 9.12 -2.35
CA ASP A 61 5.88 10.19 -3.25
C ASP A 61 6.07 9.89 -4.74
N HIS A 62 7.17 9.23 -5.11
CA HIS A 62 7.47 8.88 -6.50
C HIS A 62 6.66 7.66 -6.96
N LEU A 63 6.47 6.69 -6.05
CA LEU A 63 5.64 5.52 -6.28
C LEU A 63 4.17 5.92 -6.43
N ASP A 64 3.68 6.81 -5.56
CA ASP A 64 2.33 7.36 -5.63
C ASP A 64 2.11 8.05 -6.99
N LYS A 65 3.01 8.93 -7.43
CA LYS A 65 2.90 9.55 -8.77
C LYS A 65 2.85 8.54 -9.92
N LYS A 66 3.59 7.43 -9.82
CA LYS A 66 3.50 6.34 -10.81
C LYS A 66 2.13 5.67 -10.77
N ALA A 67 1.60 5.41 -9.58
CA ALA A 67 0.28 4.82 -9.40
C ALA A 67 -0.84 5.73 -9.89
N GLN A 68 -0.82 7.03 -9.57
CA GLN A 68 -1.75 8.02 -10.10
C GLN A 68 -1.78 8.01 -11.64
N LYS A 69 -0.60 7.94 -12.27
CA LYS A 69 -0.51 7.83 -13.73
C LYS A 69 -1.22 6.58 -14.26
N VAL A 70 -1.00 5.41 -13.63
CA VAL A 70 -1.70 4.18 -14.01
C VAL A 70 -3.20 4.32 -13.83
N ILE A 71 -3.65 4.95 -12.75
CA ILE A 71 -5.07 5.21 -12.49
C ILE A 71 -5.67 6.08 -13.61
N HIS A 72 -5.03 7.21 -13.95
CA HIS A 72 -5.49 8.12 -15.01
C HIS A 72 -5.48 7.48 -16.38
N ASP A 73 -4.47 6.66 -16.69
CA ASP A 73 -4.37 5.95 -17.97
C ASP A 73 -5.50 4.91 -18.14
N ASN A 74 -5.98 4.31 -17.05
CA ASN A 74 -7.08 3.31 -17.07
C ASN A 74 -8.47 3.91 -16.84
N LEU A 75 -8.56 5.05 -16.15
CA LEU A 75 -9.81 5.71 -15.78
C LEU A 75 -9.76 7.19 -16.20
N PRO A 76 -10.03 7.50 -17.48
CA PRO A 76 -10.00 8.86 -18.00
C PRO A 76 -10.96 9.80 -17.28
N ASP A 77 -12.07 9.27 -16.75
CA ASP A 77 -13.06 10.04 -15.98
C ASP A 77 -12.48 10.62 -14.67
N LEU A 78 -11.38 10.04 -14.17
CA LEU A 78 -10.64 10.51 -12.99
C LEU A 78 -9.37 11.28 -13.37
N ALA A 79 -9.13 11.59 -14.65
CA ALA A 79 -7.86 12.18 -15.11
C ALA A 79 -7.49 13.52 -14.44
N ASP A 80 -8.49 14.31 -14.03
CA ASP A 80 -8.28 15.58 -13.33
C ASP A 80 -8.36 15.46 -11.80
N SER A 81 -8.67 14.26 -11.29
CA SER A 81 -8.78 13.96 -9.86
C SER A 81 -7.50 13.30 -9.33
N VAL A 82 -7.04 13.74 -8.16
CA VAL A 82 -5.95 13.07 -7.44
C VAL A 82 -6.59 12.31 -6.30
N LEU A 83 -6.54 10.98 -6.35
CA LEU A 83 -6.99 10.14 -5.24
C LEU A 83 -5.95 10.19 -4.12
N GLU A 84 -6.40 10.26 -2.87
CA GLU A 84 -5.49 10.24 -1.74
C GLU A 84 -4.98 8.81 -1.51
N LEU A 85 -3.66 8.64 -1.43
CA LEU A 85 -3.05 7.37 -1.04
C LEU A 85 -3.50 7.03 0.37
N SER A 86 -4.18 5.89 0.53
CA SER A 86 -4.74 5.44 1.81
C SER A 86 -4.06 4.19 2.34
N GLU A 87 -3.45 3.37 1.48
CA GLU A 87 -2.90 2.06 1.87
C GLU A 87 -1.57 1.72 1.22
N LEU A 88 -0.71 1.03 1.98
CA LEU A 88 0.46 0.30 1.50
C LEU A 88 0.30 -1.17 1.90
N ILE A 89 0.26 -2.06 0.90
CA ILE A 89 -0.03 -3.48 1.10
C ILE A 89 1.16 -4.31 0.65
N LEU A 90 1.70 -5.12 1.56
CA LEU A 90 2.62 -6.21 1.26
C LEU A 90 1.87 -7.53 1.49
N ASP A 91 1.70 -8.31 0.44
CA ASP A 91 0.99 -9.58 0.52
C ASP A 91 1.94 -10.75 0.33
N LYS A 92 1.97 -11.66 1.31
CA LYS A 92 2.88 -12.80 1.33
C LYS A 92 2.60 -13.79 0.20
N SER A 93 1.36 -13.86 -0.29
CA SER A 93 1.00 -14.75 -1.39
C SER A 93 1.51 -14.25 -2.74
N GLY A 94 1.86 -12.96 -2.84
CA GLY A 94 2.30 -12.31 -4.07
C GLY A 94 1.15 -11.90 -5.00
N SER A 95 -0.11 -11.94 -4.52
CA SER A 95 -1.29 -11.59 -5.32
C SER A 95 -1.27 -10.14 -5.79
N TYR A 96 -0.59 -9.26 -5.06
CA TYR A 96 -0.42 -7.86 -5.38
C TYR A 96 0.99 -7.49 -5.88
N GLY A 97 1.77 -8.46 -6.36
CA GLY A 97 3.17 -8.25 -6.73
C GLY A 97 4.08 -8.22 -5.50
N GLU A 98 5.10 -7.35 -5.51
CA GLU A 98 5.97 -7.15 -4.34
C GLU A 98 5.25 -6.33 -3.26
N PHE A 99 4.52 -5.30 -3.68
CA PHE A 99 3.62 -4.50 -2.86
C PHE A 99 2.59 -3.80 -3.74
N ALA A 100 1.52 -3.27 -3.14
CA ALA A 100 0.56 -2.40 -3.80
C ALA A 100 0.32 -1.11 -3.01
N LEU A 101 -0.06 -0.07 -3.73
CA LEU A 101 -0.60 1.18 -3.18
C LEU A 101 -2.11 1.20 -3.40
N GLY A 102 -2.86 1.55 -2.36
CA GLY A 102 -4.31 1.56 -2.36
C GLY A 102 -4.91 2.94 -2.20
N TYR A 103 -6.05 3.15 -2.87
CA TYR A 103 -6.75 4.42 -2.97
C TYR A 103 -8.24 4.21 -2.80
N ASP A 104 -8.84 4.99 -1.90
CA ASP A 104 -10.29 5.10 -1.81
C ASP A 104 -10.83 5.89 -3.00
N ALA A 105 -11.66 5.24 -3.83
CA ALA A 105 -12.32 5.86 -4.98
C ALA A 105 -13.79 6.21 -4.70
N GLY A 106 -14.24 6.06 -3.45
CA GLY A 106 -15.57 6.39 -2.98
C GLY A 106 -16.62 5.31 -3.26
N GLU A 107 -17.89 5.68 -3.12
CA GLU A 107 -19.01 4.76 -3.25
C GLU A 107 -19.34 4.43 -4.71
N SER A 108 -19.57 3.14 -4.97
CA SER A 108 -20.14 2.64 -6.22
C SER A 108 -21.51 1.99 -5.96
N PRO A 109 -22.30 1.71 -7.01
CA PRO A 109 -23.56 0.97 -6.84
C PRO A 109 -23.42 -0.42 -6.20
N ALA A 110 -22.21 -0.98 -6.18
CA ALA A 110 -21.90 -2.29 -5.65
C ALA A 110 -21.29 -2.27 -4.22
N GLY A 111 -20.97 -1.09 -3.69
CA GLY A 111 -20.25 -0.91 -2.42
C GLY A 111 -19.11 0.10 -2.52
N SER A 112 -18.33 0.27 -1.45
CA SER A 112 -17.17 1.17 -1.41
C SER A 112 -16.07 0.62 -2.34
N LEU A 113 -15.62 1.44 -3.28
CA LEU A 113 -14.66 1.06 -4.31
C LEU A 113 -13.24 1.48 -3.90
N TYR A 114 -12.33 0.52 -3.90
CA TYR A 114 -10.91 0.74 -3.71
C TYR A 114 -10.14 0.35 -4.97
N LEU A 115 -9.19 1.20 -5.35
CA LEU A 115 -8.28 0.97 -6.46
C LEU A 115 -6.91 0.62 -5.90
N LEU A 116 -6.32 -0.47 -6.40
CA LEU A 116 -4.95 -0.84 -6.04
C LEU A 116 -4.06 -0.85 -7.27
N VAL A 117 -2.86 -0.27 -7.12
CA VAL A 117 -1.79 -0.34 -8.11
C VAL A 117 -0.67 -1.21 -7.56
N LYS A 118 -0.42 -2.32 -8.25
CA LYS A 118 0.63 -3.29 -7.92
C LYS A 118 2.00 -2.79 -8.39
N PHE A 119 3.04 -3.14 -7.65
CA PHE A 119 4.43 -2.85 -7.98
C PHE A 119 5.29 -4.11 -7.93
N ASP A 120 6.26 -4.19 -8.83
CA ASP A 120 7.27 -5.25 -8.81
C ASP A 120 8.47 -4.90 -7.92
N LYS A 121 9.42 -5.85 -7.84
CA LYS A 121 10.69 -5.71 -7.09
C LYS A 121 11.59 -4.59 -7.59
N GLN A 122 11.37 -4.09 -8.81
CA GLN A 122 12.09 -2.97 -9.41
C GLN A 122 11.30 -1.67 -9.31
N PHE A 123 10.22 -1.65 -8.51
CA PHE A 123 9.34 -0.52 -8.28
C PHE A 123 8.72 0.01 -9.59
N GLN A 124 8.45 -0.89 -10.52
CA GLN A 124 7.64 -0.61 -11.71
C GLN A 124 6.19 -0.91 -11.38
N ALA A 125 5.31 0.05 -11.70
CA ALA A 125 3.88 -0.13 -11.54
C ALA A 125 3.35 -1.07 -12.62
N ASP A 126 2.49 -2.00 -12.22
CA ASP A 126 1.65 -2.75 -13.15
C ASP A 126 0.74 -1.77 -13.90
N ARG A 127 0.46 -2.08 -15.16
CA ARG A 127 -0.43 -1.25 -16.00
C ARG A 127 -1.90 -1.54 -15.73
N GLU A 128 -2.21 -2.69 -15.15
CA GLU A 128 -3.58 -3.07 -14.81
C GLU A 128 -3.91 -2.69 -13.37
N LEU A 129 -5.07 -2.05 -13.20
CA LEU A 129 -5.65 -1.77 -11.89
C LEU A 129 -6.31 -3.02 -11.30
N VAL A 130 -6.20 -3.16 -9.99
CA VAL A 130 -7.07 -4.06 -9.22
C VAL A 130 -8.19 -3.23 -8.62
N TYR A 131 -9.40 -3.77 -8.72
CA TYR A 131 -10.61 -3.17 -8.14
C TYR A 131 -11.08 -4.05 -7.00
N GLU A 132 -11.25 -3.46 -5.83
CA GLU A 132 -11.83 -4.11 -4.67
C GLU A 132 -13.11 -3.40 -4.27
N ILE A 133 -14.13 -4.19 -3.92
CA ILE A 133 -15.43 -3.71 -3.50
C ILE A 133 -15.73 -4.34 -2.14
N TYR A 134 -16.05 -3.50 -1.16
CA TYR A 134 -16.40 -3.89 0.20
C TYR A 134 -17.87 -3.64 0.51
#